data_AF-A0ABD4WL85-F1
#
_entry.id   AF-A0ABD4WL85-F1
#
_cell.length_a   1.000
_cell.length_b   1.000
_cell.length_c   1.000
_cell.angle_alpha   90.00
_cell.angle_beta   90.00
_cell.angle_gamma   90.00
#
_symmetry.space_group_name_H-M   'P 1'
#
loop_
_entity.id
_entity.type
_entity.pdbx_description
1 polymer ?
#
loop_
_entity_poly.entity_id
_entity_poly.type
_entity_poly.pdbx_seq_one_letter_code
_entity_poly.pdbx_strand_id
1 'polypeptide(L)'
;MEKAKISASQLFILMVLFELGSALLVPLAIDAKQDAWLAILLGMVFSFVLLLVYHKLYTYYPNLLPTEYMQRILGKVLGTVLAFVYILYFMYDASRVLRDFGEMLLTFAYPDTPLFIANALLMLVIIYTIRKGIEVIARSGELLFIFMYVLAVAGFILIVSSGLIHFKNLQPILEEGLSPVLKVVFT
;
A
#
# COMPACT_ATOMS: atom_id res chain seq x y z
N MET A 1 -24.02 15.45 -2.54
CA MET A 1 -23.16 14.25 -2.57
C MET A 1 -23.87 13.19 -1.77
N GLU A 2 -24.25 12.05 -2.39
CA GLU A 2 -24.79 10.92 -1.64
C GLU A 2 -23.80 10.52 -0.54
N LYS A 3 -24.31 10.19 0.65
CA LYS A 3 -23.51 9.60 1.71
C LYS A 3 -23.15 8.18 1.27
N ALA A 4 -22.12 8.05 0.44
CA ALA A 4 -21.55 6.75 0.10
C ALA A 4 -21.13 6.08 1.41
N LYS A 5 -21.73 4.92 1.70
CA LYS A 5 -21.51 4.19 2.94
C LYS A 5 -20.86 2.86 2.62
N ILE A 6 -19.55 2.82 2.75
CA ILE A 6 -18.82 1.56 2.80
C ILE A 6 -18.89 0.99 4.22
N SER A 7 -18.94 -0.33 4.34
CA SER A 7 -18.87 -1.00 5.64
C SER A 7 -17.46 -0.92 6.23
N ALA A 8 -17.31 -1.15 7.53
CA ALA A 8 -15.99 -1.25 8.16
C ALA A 8 -15.13 -2.36 7.54
N SER A 9 -15.75 -3.48 7.17
CA SER A 9 -15.08 -4.58 6.46
C SER A 9 -14.62 -4.18 5.07
N GLN A 10 -15.42 -3.43 4.32
CA GLN A 10 -15.04 -2.90 3.01
C GLN A 10 -13.88 -1.91 3.11
N LEU A 11 -13.89 -1.03 4.13
CA LEU A 11 -12.77 -0.13 4.39
C LEU A 11 -11.50 -0.92 4.72
N PHE A 12 -11.59 -1.92 5.60
CA PHE A 12 -10.47 -2.79 5.93
C PHE A 12 -9.91 -3.51 4.70
N ILE A 13 -10.79 -4.07 3.85
CA ILE A 13 -10.38 -4.73 2.61
C ILE A 13 -9.66 -3.75 1.68
N LEU A 14 -10.19 -2.53 1.51
CA LEU A 14 -9.55 -1.52 0.69
C LEU A 14 -8.17 -1.11 1.24
N MET A 15 -8.02 -1.00 2.56
CA MET A 15 -6.73 -0.76 3.20
C MET A 15 -5.74 -1.90 2.92
N VAL A 16 -6.16 -3.16 3.08
CA VAL A 16 -5.29 -4.31 2.83
C VAL A 16 -4.88 -4.39 1.36
N LEU A 17 -5.80 -4.17 0.42
CA LEU A 17 -5.50 -4.17 -1.01
C LEU A 17 -4.58 -3.01 -1.41
N PHE A 18 -4.75 -1.84 -0.79
CA PHE A 18 -3.88 -0.68 -1.00
C PHE A 18 -2.44 -0.98 -0.57
N GLU A 19 -2.24 -1.51 0.64
CA GLU A 19 -0.92 -1.83 1.19
C GLU A 19 -0.22 -2.96 0.42
N LEU A 20 -0.97 -3.99 0.00
CA LEU A 20 -0.39 -5.15 -0.70
C LEU A 20 -0.10 -4.89 -2.19
N GLY A 21 -0.74 -3.90 -2.80
CA GLY A 21 -0.73 -3.70 -4.25
C GLY A 21 0.67 -3.65 -4.86
N SER A 22 1.48 -2.65 -4.50
CA SER A 22 2.86 -2.51 -4.99
C SER A 22 3.87 -3.28 -4.14
N ALA A 23 3.56 -3.56 -2.87
CA ALA A 23 4.42 -4.31 -1.96
C ALA A 23 4.78 -5.72 -2.46
N LEU A 24 3.88 -6.36 -3.22
CA LEU A 24 4.15 -7.68 -3.81
C LEU A 24 5.11 -7.63 -5.01
N LEU A 25 5.34 -6.45 -5.60
CA LEU A 25 6.21 -6.27 -6.76
C LEU A 25 7.66 -5.96 -6.36
N VAL A 26 7.86 -5.41 -5.16
CA VAL A 26 9.16 -4.94 -4.69
C VAL A 26 9.67 -5.86 -3.57
N PRO A 27 10.94 -6.29 -3.59
CA PRO A 27 11.50 -7.09 -2.50
C PRO A 27 11.68 -6.22 -1.26
N LEU A 28 10.64 -6.17 -0.42
CA LEU A 28 10.65 -5.44 0.84
C LEU A 28 11.75 -5.98 1.77
N ALA A 29 12.42 -5.06 2.47
CA ALA A 29 13.40 -5.38 3.49
C ALA A 29 14.60 -6.24 3.04
N ILE A 30 14.91 -6.26 1.73
CA ILE A 30 16.03 -7.05 1.19
C ILE A 30 17.38 -6.67 1.82
N ASP A 31 17.56 -5.40 2.17
CA ASP A 31 18.77 -4.88 2.82
C ASP A 31 18.96 -5.41 4.25
N ALA A 32 17.91 -5.92 4.89
CA ALA A 32 17.97 -6.57 6.21
C ALA A 32 18.24 -8.08 6.12
N LYS A 33 18.40 -8.65 4.92
CA LYS A 33 18.78 -10.06 4.68
C LYS A 33 17.95 -11.04 5.52
N GLN A 34 18.59 -11.89 6.34
CA GLN A 34 17.92 -12.87 7.20
C GLN A 34 17.08 -12.23 8.33
N ASP A 35 17.33 -10.95 8.66
CA ASP A 35 16.60 -10.18 9.68
C ASP A 35 15.43 -9.37 9.08
N ALA A 36 15.11 -9.54 7.79
CA ALA A 36 13.99 -8.85 7.12
C ALA A 36 12.65 -9.02 7.86
N TRP A 37 12.39 -10.19 8.44
CA TRP A 37 11.18 -10.43 9.22
C TRP A 37 11.10 -9.58 10.49
N LEU A 38 12.24 -9.29 11.14
CA LEU A 38 12.29 -8.36 12.29
C LEU A 38 12.00 -6.93 11.85
N ALA A 39 12.52 -6.51 10.70
CA ALA A 39 12.25 -5.19 10.14
C ALA A 39 10.74 -5.02 9.86
N ILE A 40 10.09 -6.03 9.28
CA ILE A 40 8.64 -6.00 9.02
C ILE A 40 7.84 -5.89 10.32
N LEU A 41 8.20 -6.66 11.36
CA LEU A 41 7.51 -6.61 12.66
C LEU A 41 7.68 -5.26 13.36
N LEU A 42 8.89 -4.68 13.32
CA LEU A 42 9.13 -3.35 13.87
C LEU A 42 8.38 -2.27 13.08
N GLY A 43 8.38 -2.35 11.76
CA GLY A 43 7.58 -1.47 10.89
C GLY A 43 6.10 -1.53 11.24
N MET A 44 5.55 -2.73 11.48
CA MET A 44 4.16 -2.90 11.91
C MET A 44 3.86 -2.15 13.22
N VAL A 45 4.76 -2.19 14.20
CA VAL A 45 4.58 -1.46 15.47
C VAL A 45 4.54 0.05 15.24
N PHE A 46 5.47 0.59 14.45
CA PHE A 46 5.48 2.04 14.14
C PHE A 46 4.25 2.47 13.34
N SER A 47 3.85 1.69 12.34
CA SER A 47 2.65 1.95 11.54
C SER A 47 1.38 1.89 12.39
N PHE A 48 1.32 1.00 13.38
CA PHE A 48 0.18 0.97 14.31
C PHE A 48 0.08 2.24 15.15
N VAL A 49 1.21 2.78 15.62
CA VAL A 49 1.22 4.08 16.33
C VAL A 49 0.73 5.20 15.42
N LEU A 50 1.18 5.25 14.16
CA LEU A 50 0.70 6.23 13.18
C LEU A 50 -0.80 6.09 12.89
N LEU A 51 -1.30 4.86 12.77
CA LEU A 51 -2.73 4.59 12.62
C LEU A 51 -3.54 5.16 13.78
N LEU A 52 -3.06 5.04 15.03
CA LEU A 52 -3.72 5.63 16.20
C LEU A 52 -3.75 7.16 16.13
N VAL A 53 -2.68 7.79 15.64
CA VAL A 53 -2.63 9.24 15.41
C VAL A 53 -3.68 9.66 14.37
N TYR A 54 -3.73 8.99 13.22
CA TYR A 54 -4.73 9.28 12.18
C TYR A 54 -6.16 9.06 12.66
N HIS A 55 -6.40 7.97 13.40
CA HIS A 55 -7.69 7.72 14.02
C HIS A 55 -8.07 8.86 14.98
N LYS A 56 -7.13 9.33 15.80
CA LYS A 56 -7.40 10.43 16.73
C LYS A 56 -7.70 11.74 16.00
N LEU A 57 -6.95 12.07 14.95
CA LEU A 57 -7.23 13.22 14.09
C LEU A 57 -8.62 13.15 13.46
N TYR A 58 -9.02 11.96 12.96
CA TYR A 58 -10.36 11.74 12.45
C TYR A 58 -11.43 11.96 13.53
N THR A 59 -11.22 11.49 14.76
CA THR A 59 -12.20 11.75 15.85
C THR A 59 -12.32 13.22 16.24
N TYR A 60 -11.25 14.01 16.11
CA TYR A 60 -11.28 15.46 16.38
C TYR A 60 -11.91 16.26 15.23
N TYR A 61 -11.74 15.80 13.99
CA TYR A 61 -12.20 16.50 12.78
C TYR A 61 -12.98 15.58 11.83
N PRO A 62 -14.09 14.95 12.29
CA PRO A 62 -14.73 13.84 11.59
C PRO A 62 -15.38 14.20 10.24
N ASN A 63 -15.63 15.48 10.01
CA ASN A 63 -16.30 15.98 8.80
C ASN A 63 -15.41 16.89 7.95
N LEU A 64 -14.11 16.98 8.27
CA LEU A 64 -13.15 17.78 7.52
C LEU A 64 -12.24 16.87 6.71
N LEU A 65 -11.91 17.29 5.50
CA LEU A 65 -10.88 16.65 4.71
C LEU A 65 -9.50 16.86 5.35
N PRO A 66 -8.53 15.97 5.10
CA PRO A 66 -7.15 16.15 5.52
C PRO A 66 -6.58 17.54 5.23
N THR A 67 -6.80 18.01 4.01
CA THR A 67 -6.36 19.33 3.54
C THR A 67 -7.00 20.49 4.30
N GLU A 68 -8.19 20.30 4.86
CA GLU A 68 -8.93 21.32 5.61
C GLU A 68 -8.53 21.33 7.08
N TYR A 69 -8.46 20.17 7.74
CA TYR A 69 -8.02 20.15 9.13
C TYR A 69 -6.55 20.55 9.27
N MET A 70 -5.69 20.31 8.26
CA MET A 70 -4.31 20.82 8.24
C MET A 70 -4.27 22.35 8.31
N GLN A 71 -5.12 23.04 7.55
CA GLN A 71 -5.28 24.50 7.61
C GLN A 71 -5.85 24.97 8.94
N ARG A 72 -6.75 24.19 9.53
CA ARG A 72 -7.33 24.50 10.84
C ARG A 72 -6.33 24.37 11.98
N ILE A 73 -5.44 23.38 11.94
CA ILE A 73 -4.45 23.10 12.99
C ILE A 73 -3.23 24.03 12.86
N LEU A 74 -2.68 24.20 11.66
CA LEU A 74 -1.42 24.92 11.43
C LEU A 74 -1.61 26.37 10.97
N GLY A 75 -2.86 26.81 10.82
CA GLY A 75 -3.21 28.09 10.23
C GLY A 75 -3.16 28.08 8.70
N LYS A 76 -3.65 29.17 8.10
CA LYS A 76 -3.86 29.26 6.65
C LYS A 76 -2.59 29.05 5.84
N VAL A 77 -1.49 29.72 6.18
CA VAL A 77 -0.27 29.67 5.35
C VAL A 77 0.39 28.29 5.42
N LEU A 78 0.79 27.85 6.61
CA LEU A 78 1.50 26.58 6.79
C LEU A 78 0.62 25.38 6.44
N GLY A 79 -0.66 25.41 6.82
CA GLY A 79 -1.58 24.34 6.51
C GLY A 79 -1.92 24.23 5.02
N THR A 80 -1.99 25.34 4.27
CA THR A 80 -2.14 25.28 2.80
C THR A 80 -0.90 24.71 2.14
N VAL A 81 0.31 25.09 2.57
CA VAL A 81 1.56 24.50 2.06
C VAL A 81 1.59 22.99 2.32
N LEU A 82 1.27 22.55 3.54
CA LEU A 82 1.26 21.13 3.88
C LEU A 82 0.18 20.36 3.10
N ALA A 83 -1.02 20.92 2.96
CA ALA A 83 -2.09 20.32 2.16
C ALA A 83 -1.67 20.17 0.68
N PHE A 84 -0.95 21.15 0.13
CA PHE A 84 -0.44 21.07 -1.23
C PHE A 84 0.63 19.99 -1.39
N VAL A 85 1.58 19.91 -0.46
CA VAL A 85 2.60 18.84 -0.42
C VAL A 85 1.93 17.46 -0.30
N TYR A 86 0.91 17.34 0.54
CA TYR A 86 0.12 16.12 0.69
C TYR A 86 -0.51 15.67 -0.64
N ILE A 87 -1.14 16.59 -1.38
CA ILE A 87 -1.73 16.27 -2.70
C ILE A 87 -0.63 15.84 -3.69
N LEU A 88 0.49 16.57 -3.75
CA LEU A 88 1.60 16.23 -4.64
C LEU A 88 2.18 14.84 -4.34
N TYR A 89 2.31 14.50 -3.05
CA TYR A 89 2.78 13.19 -2.61
C TYR A 89 1.90 12.07 -3.16
N PHE A 90 0.58 12.14 -2.94
CA PHE A 90 -0.35 11.12 -3.44
C PHE A 90 -0.44 11.09 -4.97
N MET A 91 -0.27 12.23 -5.64
CA MET A 91 -0.22 12.28 -7.11
C MET A 91 1.04 11.59 -7.67
N TYR A 92 2.19 11.82 -7.03
CA TYR A 92 3.43 11.14 -7.35
C TYR A 92 3.31 9.62 -7.12
N ASP A 93 2.80 9.23 -5.96
CA ASP A 93 2.64 7.82 -5.58
C ASP A 93 1.70 7.08 -6.56
N ALA A 94 0.55 7.67 -6.90
CA ALA A 94 -0.36 7.11 -7.90
C ALA A 94 0.30 6.96 -9.29
N SER A 95 1.13 7.93 -9.69
CA SER A 95 1.86 7.89 -10.96
C SER A 95 2.95 6.82 -10.96
N ARG A 96 3.64 6.65 -9.83
CA ARG A 96 4.63 5.59 -9.62
C ARG A 96 3.97 4.22 -9.72
N VAL A 97 2.89 3.99 -8.97
CA VAL A 97 2.14 2.73 -8.99
C VAL A 97 1.65 2.41 -10.41
N LEU A 98 1.09 3.39 -11.13
CA LEU A 98 0.68 3.18 -12.53
C LEU A 98 1.84 2.70 -13.41
N ARG A 99 3.03 3.28 -13.24
CA ARG A 99 4.22 2.89 -14.00
C ARG A 99 4.72 1.49 -13.61
N ASP A 100 4.79 1.18 -12.32
CA ASP A 100 5.25 -0.13 -11.82
C ASP A 100 4.38 -1.26 -12.41
N PHE A 101 3.05 -1.09 -12.41
CA PHE A 101 2.13 -2.05 -13.01
C PHE A 101 2.23 -2.11 -14.55
N GLY A 102 2.45 -0.97 -15.21
CA GLY A 102 2.71 -0.94 -16.65
C GLY A 102 3.96 -1.73 -17.04
N GLU A 103 5.06 -1.51 -16.33
CA GLU A 103 6.33 -2.23 -16.56
C GLU A 103 6.20 -3.72 -16.26
N MET A 104 5.46 -4.09 -15.20
CA MET A 104 5.14 -5.49 -14.92
C MET A 104 4.39 -6.16 -16.09
N LEU A 105 3.34 -5.51 -16.63
CA LEU A 105 2.57 -6.05 -17.75
C LEU A 105 3.42 -6.29 -18.99
N LEU A 106 4.30 -5.33 -19.31
CA LEU A 106 5.24 -5.47 -20.43
C LEU A 106 6.22 -6.62 -20.19
N THR A 107 6.73 -6.76 -18.97
CA THR A 107 7.72 -7.79 -18.63
C THR A 107 7.16 -9.20 -18.71
N PHE A 108 5.92 -9.42 -18.26
CA PHE A 108 5.36 -10.77 -18.12
C PHE A 108 4.36 -11.18 -19.21
N ALA A 109 3.67 -10.24 -19.85
CA ALA A 109 2.54 -10.54 -20.74
C ALA A 109 2.62 -9.88 -22.12
N TYR A 110 3.08 -8.64 -22.20
CA TYR A 110 2.99 -7.81 -23.41
C TYR A 110 4.31 -7.11 -23.76
N PRO A 111 5.40 -7.86 -24.00
CA PRO A 111 6.74 -7.28 -24.18
C PRO A 111 6.85 -6.33 -25.39
N ASP A 112 6.07 -6.57 -26.43
CA ASP A 112 6.08 -5.75 -27.65
C ASP A 112 5.19 -4.51 -27.58
N THR A 113 4.43 -4.32 -26.48
CA THR A 113 3.53 -3.18 -26.33
C THR A 113 4.28 -1.97 -25.76
N PRO A 114 4.19 -0.78 -26.37
CA PRO A 114 4.75 0.44 -25.78
C PRO A 114 4.13 0.75 -24.41
N LEU A 115 4.97 1.11 -23.43
CA LEU A 115 4.55 1.37 -22.04
C LEU A 115 3.41 2.40 -21.94
N PHE A 116 3.43 3.44 -22.78
CA PHE A 116 2.39 4.47 -22.75
C PHE A 116 1.00 3.90 -23.08
N ILE A 117 0.91 2.88 -23.95
CA ILE A 117 -0.36 2.24 -24.33
C ILE A 117 -0.90 1.46 -23.14
N ALA A 118 -0.06 0.66 -22.47
CA ALA A 118 -0.44 -0.09 -21.27
C ALA A 118 -0.95 0.87 -20.18
N ASN A 119 -0.21 1.94 -19.90
CA ASN A 119 -0.60 2.94 -18.90
C ASN A 119 -1.88 3.69 -19.28
N ALA A 120 -2.09 4.01 -20.56
CA ALA A 120 -3.31 4.66 -21.03
C ALA A 120 -4.54 3.77 -20.82
N LEU A 121 -4.43 2.47 -21.11
CA LEU A 121 -5.52 1.51 -20.87
C LEU A 121 -5.82 1.34 -19.38
N LEU A 122 -4.80 1.22 -18.53
CA LEU A 122 -4.97 1.19 -17.08
C LEU A 122 -5.67 2.47 -16.57
N MET A 123 -5.26 3.65 -17.08
CA MET A 123 -5.88 4.92 -16.73
C MET A 123 -7.36 5.00 -17.12
N LEU A 124 -7.76 4.44 -18.28
CA LEU A 124 -9.17 4.39 -18.65
C LEU A 124 -10.00 3.58 -17.64
N VAL A 125 -9.48 2.46 -17.16
CA VAL A 125 -10.13 1.63 -16.13
C VAL A 125 -10.22 2.37 -14.79
N ILE A 126 -9.14 3.06 -14.40
CA ILE A 126 -9.11 3.87 -13.16
C ILE A 126 -10.15 4.99 -13.23
N ILE A 127 -10.17 5.77 -14.33
CA ILE A 127 -11.14 6.85 -14.54
C ILE A 127 -12.56 6.31 -14.50
N TYR A 128 -12.83 5.20 -15.18
CA TYR A 128 -14.14 4.56 -15.18
C TYR A 128 -14.58 4.19 -13.75
N THR A 129 -13.71 3.53 -12.98
CA THR A 129 -14.02 3.07 -11.62
C THR A 129 -14.22 4.25 -10.66
N ILE A 130 -13.38 5.29 -10.73
CA ILE A 130 -13.53 6.50 -9.92
C ILE A 130 -14.87 7.19 -10.21
N ARG A 131 -15.27 7.29 -11.48
CA ARG A 131 -16.56 7.88 -11.87
C ARG A 131 -17.77 7.10 -11.34
N LYS A 132 -17.61 5.81 -11.04
CA LYS A 132 -18.66 4.98 -10.44
C LYS A 132 -18.74 5.12 -8.91
N GLY A 133 -17.76 5.79 -8.28
CA GLY A 133 -17.76 6.11 -6.86
C GLY A 133 -17.19 5.00 -5.97
N ILE A 134 -17.02 5.35 -4.69
CA ILE A 134 -16.32 4.51 -3.70
C ILE A 134 -17.02 3.17 -3.40
N GLU A 135 -18.34 3.09 -3.53
CA GLU A 135 -19.07 1.84 -3.30
C GLU A 135 -18.74 0.78 -4.36
N VAL A 136 -18.55 1.20 -5.61
CA VAL A 136 -18.14 0.29 -6.68
C VAL A 136 -16.70 -0.15 -6.47
N ILE A 137 -15.81 0.77 -6.10
CA ILE A 137 -14.42 0.44 -5.73
C ILE A 137 -14.41 -0.60 -4.59
N ALA A 138 -15.20 -0.39 -3.54
CA ALA A 138 -15.28 -1.30 -2.41
C ALA A 138 -15.79 -2.70 -2.79
N ARG A 139 -16.89 -2.79 -3.54
CA ARG A 139 -17.46 -4.09 -3.97
C ARG A 139 -16.52 -4.84 -4.93
N SER A 140 -15.86 -4.12 -5.83
CA SER A 140 -14.81 -4.70 -6.69
C SER A 140 -13.61 -5.16 -5.85
N GLY A 141 -13.23 -4.39 -4.84
CA GLY A 141 -12.19 -4.76 -3.88
C GLY A 141 -12.52 -6.04 -3.12
N GLU A 142 -13.75 -6.21 -2.61
CA GLU A 142 -14.18 -7.45 -1.95
C GLU A 142 -13.97 -8.69 -2.82
N LEU A 143 -14.34 -8.60 -4.10
CA LEU A 143 -14.14 -9.68 -5.06
C LEU A 143 -12.64 -9.96 -5.27
N LEU A 144 -11.83 -8.93 -5.52
CA LEU A 144 -10.38 -9.06 -5.74
C LEU A 144 -9.68 -9.61 -4.50
N PHE A 145 -10.13 -9.22 -3.31
CA PHE A 145 -9.60 -9.69 -2.03
C PHE A 145 -9.79 -11.20 -1.87
N ILE A 146 -10.94 -11.76 -2.28
CA ILE A 146 -11.15 -13.21 -2.26
C ILE A 146 -10.12 -13.93 -3.13
N PHE A 147 -9.90 -13.45 -4.36
CA PHE A 147 -8.90 -14.04 -5.25
C PHE A 147 -7.48 -13.94 -4.68
N MET A 148 -7.11 -12.76 -4.19
CA MET A 148 -5.82 -12.52 -3.56
C MET A 148 -5.62 -13.43 -2.33
N TYR A 149 -6.64 -13.56 -1.48
CA TYR A 149 -6.58 -14.41 -0.30
C TYR A 149 -6.40 -15.89 -0.66
N VAL A 150 -7.15 -16.39 -1.64
CA VAL A 150 -7.00 -17.78 -2.12
C VAL A 150 -5.61 -18.01 -2.69
N LEU A 151 -5.10 -17.10 -3.52
CA LEU A 151 -3.74 -17.18 -4.08
C LEU A 151 -2.67 -17.13 -2.99
N ALA A 152 -2.82 -16.26 -1.99
CA ALA A 152 -1.88 -16.15 -0.87
C ALA A 152 -1.84 -17.45 -0.03
N VAL A 153 -3.01 -18.00 0.32
CA VAL A 153 -3.10 -19.27 1.06
C VAL A 153 -2.52 -20.43 0.23
N ALA A 154 -2.87 -20.52 -1.05
CA ALA A 154 -2.31 -21.55 -1.94
C ALA A 154 -0.80 -21.42 -2.07
N GLY A 155 -0.28 -20.21 -2.29
CA GLY A 155 1.16 -19.93 -2.35
C GLY A 155 1.88 -20.32 -1.07
N PHE A 156 1.30 -19.98 0.09
CA PHE A 156 1.85 -20.38 1.38
C PHE A 156 1.91 -21.91 1.54
N ILE A 157 0.83 -22.62 1.21
CA ILE A 157 0.79 -24.10 1.26
C ILE A 157 1.86 -24.70 0.34
N LEU A 158 2.00 -24.18 -0.88
CA LEU A 158 2.99 -24.66 -1.84
C LEU A 158 4.42 -24.45 -1.31
N ILE A 159 4.72 -23.27 -0.76
CA ILE A 159 6.03 -22.98 -0.17
C ILE A 159 6.34 -23.94 0.99
N VAL A 160 5.39 -24.14 1.91
CA VAL A 160 5.58 -25.06 3.04
C VAL A 160 5.75 -26.51 2.57
N SER A 161 5.00 -26.92 1.55
CA SER A 161 5.03 -28.29 1.01
C SER A 161 6.22 -28.55 0.09
N SER A 162 6.87 -27.51 -0.42
CA SER A 162 7.97 -27.61 -1.40
C SER A 162 9.28 -28.19 -0.85
N GLY A 163 9.45 -28.19 0.48
CA GLY A 163 10.73 -28.55 1.11
C GLY A 163 11.82 -27.47 0.98
N LEU A 164 11.50 -26.28 0.45
CA LEU A 164 12.45 -25.17 0.28
C LEU A 164 12.76 -24.41 1.59
N ILE A 165 11.98 -24.62 2.65
CA ILE A 165 12.14 -23.89 3.91
C ILE A 165 13.33 -24.47 4.69
N HIS A 166 14.42 -23.72 4.70
CA HIS A 166 15.58 -24.00 5.54
C HIS A 166 15.67 -22.99 6.69
N PHE A 167 15.16 -23.35 7.87
CA PHE A 167 15.17 -22.48 9.06
C PHE A 167 16.58 -22.01 9.48
N LYS A 168 17.63 -22.73 9.09
CA LYS A 168 19.01 -22.31 9.32
C LYS A 168 19.36 -20.99 8.62
N ASN A 169 18.67 -20.65 7.53
CA ASN A 169 18.88 -19.41 6.79
C ASN A 169 18.34 -18.17 7.55
N LEU A 170 17.59 -18.36 8.63
CA LEU A 170 17.21 -17.28 9.55
C LEU A 170 18.30 -16.99 10.59
N GLN A 171 19.40 -17.75 10.58
CA GLN A 171 20.50 -17.63 11.52
C GLN A 171 21.79 -17.22 10.78
N PRO A 172 22.70 -16.50 11.45
CA PRO A 172 22.53 -15.93 12.79
C PRO A 172 21.60 -14.70 12.78
N ILE A 173 20.79 -14.56 13.83
CA ILE A 173 19.87 -13.43 14.02
C ILE A 173 20.70 -12.22 14.47
N LEU A 174 20.50 -11.07 13.82
CA LEU A 174 21.22 -9.81 14.11
C LEU A 174 22.74 -9.90 13.98
N GLU A 175 23.23 -10.62 12.96
CA GLU A 175 24.66 -10.76 12.69
C GLU A 175 25.35 -9.40 12.49
N GLU A 176 24.71 -8.53 11.72
CA GLU A 176 25.17 -7.17 11.44
C GLU A 176 24.62 -6.13 12.46
N GLY A 177 24.03 -6.62 13.56
CA GLY A 177 23.40 -5.80 14.59
C GLY A 177 22.05 -5.19 14.17
N LEU A 178 21.55 -4.23 14.95
CA LEU A 178 20.24 -3.59 14.70
C LEU A 178 20.26 -2.54 13.59
N SER A 179 21.44 -2.10 13.14
CA SER A 179 21.54 -0.97 12.21
C SER A 179 20.88 -1.24 10.85
N PRO A 180 21.10 -2.39 10.19
CA PRO A 180 20.44 -2.69 8.91
C PRO A 180 18.93 -2.79 9.06
N VAL A 181 18.47 -3.41 10.15
CA VAL A 181 17.03 -3.57 10.46
C VAL A 181 16.35 -2.21 10.62
N LEU A 182 16.92 -1.32 11.43
CA LEU A 182 16.35 0.03 11.63
C LEU A 182 16.41 0.88 10.37
N LYS A 183 17.49 0.76 9.57
CA LYS A 183 17.59 1.47 8.30
C LYS A 183 16.44 1.11 7.37
N VAL A 184 16.15 -0.19 7.25
CA VAL A 184 15.03 -0.69 6.44
C VAL A 184 13.67 -0.22 6.96
N VAL A 185 13.48 -0.18 8.29
CA VAL A 185 12.20 0.27 8.88
C VAL A 185 11.87 1.73 8.55
N PHE A 186 12.89 2.58 8.35
CA PHE A 186 12.71 4.01 8.09
C PHE A 186 12.99 4.43 6.63
N THR A 187 13.22 3.48 5.73
CA THR A 187 13.42 3.72 4.29
C THR A 187 12.13 3.47 3.52
#